data_AF-A0AAI9WAW6-F1
#
_entry.id   AF-A0AAI9WAW6-F1
#
_cell.length_a   1.000
_cell.length_b   1.000
_cell.length_c   1.000
_cell.angle_alpha   90.00
_cell.angle_beta   90.00
_cell.angle_gamma   90.00
#
_symmetry.space_group_name_H-M   'P 1'
#
loop_
_entity.id
_entity.type
_entity.pdbx_description
1 polymer ?
#
loop_
_entity_poly.entity_id
_entity_poly.type
_entity_poly.pdbx_seq_one_letter_code
_entity_poly.pdbx_strand_id
1 'polypeptide(L)'
;MTEQYRPTKAVISLEAIKKNLTAFQEKSGDAKVIAVVKADAYGHGVLAVAKAVIETGVDMLAVATPDEALFLRDQGIETELLVLGATPAKFIPVAQQRNIIVTAISLDWLSMAASHLEENLEMLKIHLKVDTGMRRIGIQLDEVDQALGIIADHDFSFKGIFTHFATADEENSSLFNQQVHAMNSVIKQLEDPSVMVHVSNSATAIMHPELTSDAVRVGISLYGIAPSPYVGQEMEFHLYPALSLETEIVHVKKVKAGEALSYGATYRAARDEWVGTIPIGYADGMLRGLQGQDVLVNGQRTPIIGRICMDQCMIRLSKKVPVGEKVQLIGRQGEQQIFIDEWADRLETIPYEIPCILTKRVPRVYSESAEVSDLSFHKLDKMVR
;
A
#
# COMPACT_ATOMS: atom_id res chain seq x y z
N MET A 1 -25.55 5.67 -1.77
CA MET A 1 -24.53 6.17 -0.82
C MET A 1 -25.21 6.38 0.52
N THR A 2 -24.70 5.79 1.58
CA THR A 2 -25.14 6.10 2.95
C THR A 2 -24.70 7.51 3.29
N GLU A 3 -25.62 8.34 3.77
CA GLU A 3 -25.32 9.69 4.26
C GLU A 3 -24.30 9.61 5.41
N GLN A 4 -23.28 10.45 5.37
CA GLN A 4 -22.20 10.47 6.36
C GLN A 4 -22.35 11.71 7.26
N TYR A 5 -22.60 11.48 8.54
CA TYR A 5 -22.85 12.57 9.52
C TYR A 5 -21.63 12.95 10.35
N ARG A 6 -20.53 12.18 10.27
CA ARG A 6 -19.27 12.48 10.96
C ARG A 6 -18.33 13.19 9.98
N PRO A 7 -17.68 14.30 10.36
CA PRO A 7 -16.83 15.07 9.44
C PRO A 7 -15.51 14.38 9.09
N THR A 8 -15.09 13.39 9.90
CA THR A 8 -13.86 12.60 9.66
C THR A 8 -13.97 11.76 8.40
N LYS A 9 -13.04 11.94 7.47
CA LYS A 9 -12.96 11.17 6.22
C LYS A 9 -11.52 11.10 5.68
N ALA A 10 -11.25 10.09 4.86
CA ALA A 10 -10.05 9.98 4.05
C ALA A 10 -10.39 10.40 2.61
N VAL A 11 -9.75 11.44 2.11
CA VAL A 11 -9.88 11.89 0.72
C VAL A 11 -8.79 11.22 -0.12
N ILE A 12 -9.20 10.51 -1.17
CA ILE A 12 -8.34 9.72 -2.03
C ILE A 12 -8.31 10.36 -3.42
N SER A 13 -7.14 10.81 -3.87
CA SER A 13 -6.95 11.35 -5.22
C SER A 13 -6.68 10.23 -6.22
N LEU A 14 -7.65 9.96 -7.10
CA LEU A 14 -7.49 8.98 -8.18
C LEU A 14 -6.53 9.51 -9.26
N GLU A 15 -6.53 10.82 -9.51
CA GLU A 15 -5.56 11.44 -10.42
C GLU A 15 -4.12 11.33 -9.94
N ALA A 16 -3.86 11.44 -8.62
CA ALA A 16 -2.52 11.21 -8.07
C ALA A 16 -2.04 9.78 -8.34
N ILE A 17 -2.94 8.79 -8.14
CA ILE A 17 -2.67 7.39 -8.42
C ILE A 17 -2.36 7.16 -9.89
N LYS A 18 -3.18 7.73 -10.80
CA LYS A 18 -2.95 7.67 -12.25
C LYS A 18 -1.61 8.30 -12.64
N LYS A 19 -1.27 9.48 -12.11
CA LYS A 19 0.02 10.14 -12.36
C LYS A 19 1.21 9.30 -11.91
N ASN A 20 1.15 8.72 -10.71
CA ASN A 20 2.19 7.83 -10.21
C ASN A 20 2.36 6.62 -11.13
N LEU A 21 1.25 5.99 -11.52
CA LEU A 21 1.24 4.84 -12.41
C LEU A 21 1.85 5.17 -13.78
N THR A 22 1.46 6.30 -14.37
CA THR A 22 2.03 6.77 -15.65
C THR A 22 3.53 6.99 -15.55
N ALA A 23 4.03 7.57 -14.44
CA ALA A 23 5.47 7.71 -14.23
C ALA A 23 6.20 6.35 -14.21
N PHE A 24 5.58 5.31 -13.64
CA PHE A 24 6.14 3.95 -13.70
C PHE A 24 6.04 3.34 -15.10
N GLN A 25 4.95 3.55 -15.83
CA GLN A 25 4.79 3.08 -17.21
C GLN A 25 5.88 3.70 -18.12
N GLU A 26 6.10 5.01 -18.01
CA GLU A 26 7.14 5.72 -18.78
C GLU A 26 8.55 5.23 -18.45
N LYS A 27 8.84 4.98 -17.17
CA LYS A 27 10.16 4.49 -16.72
C LYS A 27 10.42 3.02 -17.01
N SER A 28 9.37 2.22 -17.13
CA SER A 28 9.49 0.77 -17.37
C SER A 28 9.72 0.42 -18.84
N GLY A 29 9.65 1.41 -19.75
CA GLY A 29 9.84 1.20 -21.18
C GLY A 29 8.80 0.22 -21.74
N ASP A 30 9.27 -0.86 -22.37
CA ASP A 30 8.41 -1.90 -22.94
C ASP A 30 7.86 -2.87 -21.89
N ALA A 31 8.38 -2.85 -20.65
CA ALA A 31 7.92 -3.73 -19.59
C ALA A 31 6.54 -3.32 -19.10
N LYS A 32 5.68 -4.31 -18.85
CA LYS A 32 4.32 -4.09 -18.36
C LYS A 32 4.34 -3.61 -16.91
N VAL A 33 3.34 -2.83 -16.51
CA VAL A 33 3.11 -2.47 -15.10
C VAL A 33 1.96 -3.29 -14.55
N ILE A 34 2.23 -4.08 -13.50
CA ILE A 34 1.24 -4.80 -12.70
C ILE A 34 0.91 -3.93 -11.49
N ALA A 35 -0.34 -3.45 -11.41
CA ALA A 35 -0.79 -2.63 -10.28
C ALA A 35 -1.16 -3.51 -9.07
N VAL A 36 -0.46 -3.34 -7.94
CA VAL A 36 -0.70 -4.14 -6.73
C VAL A 36 -1.73 -3.45 -5.84
N VAL A 37 -2.93 -4.03 -5.77
CA VAL A 37 -4.11 -3.44 -5.12
C VAL A 37 -4.62 -4.26 -3.93
N LYS A 38 -3.79 -5.17 -3.39
CA LYS A 38 -4.07 -5.92 -2.15
C LYS A 38 -4.35 -5.01 -0.95
N ALA A 39 -4.95 -5.57 0.10
CA ALA A 39 -5.30 -4.90 1.35
C ALA A 39 -6.17 -3.66 1.14
N ASP A 40 -7.26 -3.82 0.38
CA ASP A 40 -8.17 -2.73 -0.01
C ASP A 40 -7.44 -1.57 -0.73
N ALA A 41 -6.57 -1.90 -1.69
CA ALA A 41 -5.62 -0.97 -2.30
C ALA A 41 -4.80 -0.20 -1.26
N TYR A 42 -4.16 -0.93 -0.34
CA TYR A 42 -3.39 -0.36 0.77
C TYR A 42 -4.23 0.64 1.59
N GLY A 43 -5.51 0.34 1.81
CA GLY A 43 -6.46 1.18 2.53
C GLY A 43 -7.04 2.38 1.75
N HIS A 44 -6.74 2.50 0.45
CA HIS A 44 -7.25 3.58 -0.41
C HIS A 44 -8.62 3.26 -1.02
N GLY A 45 -9.09 2.01 -0.95
CA GLY A 45 -10.38 1.57 -1.49
C GLY A 45 -10.22 0.90 -2.84
N VAL A 46 -10.22 -0.43 -2.84
CA VAL A 46 -9.76 -1.24 -3.97
C VAL A 46 -10.57 -1.05 -5.24
N LEU A 47 -11.90 -0.93 -5.14
CA LEU A 47 -12.74 -0.86 -6.32
C LEU A 47 -12.54 0.44 -7.12
N ALA A 48 -12.44 1.57 -6.43
CA ALA A 48 -12.22 2.86 -7.09
C ALA A 48 -10.81 2.94 -7.68
N VAL A 49 -9.81 2.47 -6.93
CA VAL A 49 -8.42 2.40 -7.41
C VAL A 49 -8.30 1.48 -8.61
N ALA A 50 -8.86 0.26 -8.55
CA ALA A 50 -8.81 -0.70 -9.66
C ALA A 50 -9.39 -0.11 -10.95
N LYS A 51 -10.54 0.56 -10.88
CA LYS A 51 -11.13 1.24 -12.04
C LYS A 51 -10.23 2.34 -12.58
N ALA A 52 -9.71 3.19 -11.70
CA ALA A 52 -8.84 4.30 -12.07
C ALA A 52 -7.54 3.84 -12.76
N VAL A 53 -6.91 2.76 -12.28
CA VAL A 53 -5.67 2.25 -12.90
C VAL A 53 -5.91 1.48 -14.19
N ILE A 54 -7.08 0.83 -14.35
CA ILE A 54 -7.43 0.17 -15.61
C ILE A 54 -7.62 1.20 -16.73
N GLU A 55 -8.18 2.38 -16.42
CA GLU A 55 -8.32 3.49 -17.38
C GLU A 55 -6.98 3.96 -17.98
N THR A 56 -5.85 3.71 -17.31
CA THR A 56 -4.51 4.06 -17.81
C THR A 56 -3.87 2.93 -18.63
N GLY A 57 -4.62 1.88 -18.97
CA GLY A 57 -4.15 0.77 -19.79
C GLY A 57 -3.36 -0.29 -19.02
N VAL A 58 -3.58 -0.43 -17.71
CA VAL A 58 -3.01 -1.57 -16.96
C VAL A 58 -3.75 -2.86 -17.31
N ASP A 59 -3.01 -3.84 -17.81
CA ASP A 59 -3.54 -5.13 -18.25
C ASP A 59 -3.59 -6.20 -17.14
N MET A 60 -2.96 -5.94 -15.98
CA MET A 60 -2.91 -6.89 -14.87
C MET A 60 -2.92 -6.20 -13.51
N LEU A 61 -3.79 -6.67 -12.60
CA LEU A 61 -3.76 -6.30 -11.19
C LEU A 61 -3.25 -7.47 -10.34
N ALA A 62 -2.67 -7.15 -9.19
CA ALA A 62 -2.23 -8.16 -8.23
C ALA A 62 -2.84 -7.93 -6.85
N VAL A 63 -3.32 -9.02 -6.25
CA VAL A 63 -3.92 -9.07 -4.91
C VAL A 63 -3.20 -10.09 -4.02
N ALA A 64 -3.49 -10.10 -2.72
CA ALA A 64 -2.86 -11.04 -1.79
C ALA A 64 -3.63 -12.35 -1.68
N THR A 65 -4.96 -12.31 -1.70
CA THR A 65 -5.80 -13.46 -1.35
C THR A 65 -6.82 -13.82 -2.43
N PRO A 66 -7.31 -15.07 -2.45
CA PRO A 66 -8.47 -15.47 -3.23
C PRO A 66 -9.69 -14.56 -3.04
N ASP A 67 -10.00 -14.18 -1.79
CA ASP A 67 -11.16 -13.35 -1.46
C ASP A 67 -11.10 -11.95 -2.09
N GLU A 68 -9.90 -11.35 -2.13
CA GLU A 68 -9.69 -10.07 -2.82
C GLU A 68 -9.88 -10.19 -4.34
N ALA A 69 -9.41 -11.29 -4.94
CA ALA A 69 -9.59 -11.54 -6.37
C ALA A 69 -11.07 -11.77 -6.72
N LEU A 70 -11.77 -12.58 -5.91
CA LEU A 70 -13.20 -12.83 -6.07
C LEU A 70 -14.01 -11.55 -5.92
N PHE A 71 -13.70 -10.72 -4.92
CA PHE A 71 -14.35 -9.43 -4.76
C PHE A 71 -14.24 -8.58 -6.04
N LEU A 72 -13.05 -8.48 -6.64
CA LEU A 72 -12.87 -7.72 -7.89
C LEU A 72 -13.64 -8.35 -9.07
N ARG A 73 -13.63 -9.68 -9.21
CA ARG A 73 -14.41 -10.37 -10.24
C ARG A 73 -15.91 -10.13 -10.06
N ASP A 74 -16.43 -10.19 -8.83
CA ASP A 74 -17.84 -9.94 -8.53
C ASP A 74 -18.25 -8.47 -8.77
N GLN A 75 -17.28 -7.54 -8.79
CA GLN A 75 -17.49 -6.15 -9.21
C GLN A 75 -17.34 -5.91 -10.72
N GLY A 76 -17.17 -6.97 -11.52
CA GLY A 76 -17.06 -6.90 -12.98
C GLY A 76 -15.69 -6.49 -13.50
N ILE A 77 -14.62 -6.63 -12.70
CA ILE A 77 -13.26 -6.42 -13.20
C ILE A 77 -12.85 -7.63 -14.03
N GLU A 78 -12.53 -7.42 -15.31
CA GLU A 78 -12.14 -8.46 -16.27
C GLU A 78 -10.63 -8.53 -16.54
N THR A 79 -9.89 -7.46 -16.23
CA THR A 79 -8.42 -7.38 -16.28
C THR A 79 -7.77 -8.61 -15.64
N GLU A 80 -6.60 -9.04 -16.13
CA GLU A 80 -5.90 -10.20 -15.55
C GLU A 80 -5.65 -9.97 -14.04
N LEU A 81 -5.93 -10.99 -13.22
CA LEU A 81 -5.81 -10.91 -11.77
C LEU A 81 -4.84 -11.98 -11.29
N LEU A 82 -3.74 -11.54 -10.67
CA LEU A 82 -2.75 -12.40 -10.03
C LEU A 82 -2.93 -12.40 -8.51
N VAL A 83 -3.16 -13.58 -7.93
CA VAL A 83 -3.08 -13.81 -6.48
C VAL A 83 -1.64 -14.13 -6.11
N LEU A 84 -0.97 -13.20 -5.40
CA LEU A 84 0.44 -13.31 -4.99
C LEU A 84 0.68 -14.25 -3.81
N GLY A 85 -0.35 -14.49 -3.00
CA GLY A 85 -0.30 -15.33 -1.81
C GLY A 85 -0.62 -16.80 -2.09
N ALA A 86 -0.61 -17.60 -1.03
CA ALA A 86 -1.04 -18.99 -1.07
C ALA A 86 -2.53 -19.09 -1.40
N THR A 87 -2.91 -20.10 -2.18
CA THR A 87 -4.32 -20.40 -2.47
C THR A 87 -4.66 -21.81 -2.01
N PRO A 88 -5.82 -22.04 -1.37
CA PRO A 88 -6.22 -23.36 -0.89
C PRO A 88 -6.75 -24.23 -2.04
N ALA A 89 -6.68 -25.54 -1.88
CA ALA A 89 -7.14 -26.53 -2.88
C ALA A 89 -8.55 -26.27 -3.43
N LYS A 90 -9.49 -25.97 -2.52
CA LYS A 90 -10.88 -25.65 -2.88
C LYS A 90 -11.06 -24.44 -3.79
N PHE A 91 -10.03 -23.60 -3.93
CA PHE A 91 -10.06 -22.42 -4.79
C PHE A 91 -9.58 -22.72 -6.21
N ILE A 92 -8.94 -23.86 -6.47
CA ILE A 92 -8.38 -24.19 -7.79
C ILE A 92 -9.46 -24.25 -8.88
N PRO A 93 -10.59 -24.99 -8.72
CA PRO A 93 -11.67 -24.96 -9.71
C PRO A 93 -12.28 -23.56 -9.89
N VAL A 94 -12.37 -22.81 -8.80
CA VAL A 94 -12.90 -21.44 -8.82
C VAL A 94 -11.98 -20.51 -9.60
N ALA A 95 -10.66 -20.65 -9.45
CA ALA A 95 -9.68 -19.87 -10.20
C ALA A 95 -9.73 -20.18 -11.70
N GLN A 96 -9.88 -21.46 -12.10
CA GLN A 96 -10.13 -21.84 -13.49
C GLN A 96 -11.40 -21.18 -14.03
N GLN A 97 -12.53 -21.35 -13.32
CA GLN A 97 -13.83 -20.83 -13.75
C GLN A 97 -13.86 -19.30 -13.85
N ARG A 98 -13.18 -18.60 -12.93
CA ARG A 98 -13.19 -17.13 -12.83
C ARG A 98 -12.00 -16.47 -13.53
N ASN A 99 -11.19 -17.24 -14.26
CA ASN A 99 -10.00 -16.76 -14.95
C ASN A 99 -9.09 -15.94 -14.02
N ILE A 100 -8.67 -16.55 -12.91
CA ILE A 100 -7.78 -15.94 -11.91
C ILE A 100 -6.43 -16.66 -11.95
N ILE A 101 -5.36 -15.90 -12.09
CA ILE A 101 -3.99 -16.40 -12.04
C ILE A 101 -3.60 -16.63 -10.57
N VAL A 102 -3.09 -17.82 -10.26
CA VAL A 102 -2.63 -18.17 -8.90
C VAL A 102 -1.12 -18.37 -8.85
N THR A 103 -0.54 -18.15 -7.67
CA THR A 103 0.90 -18.35 -7.47
C THR A 103 1.19 -19.78 -7.02
N ALA A 104 2.09 -20.47 -7.73
CA ALA A 104 2.69 -21.71 -7.29
C ALA A 104 3.85 -21.41 -6.32
N ILE A 105 3.73 -21.89 -5.08
CA ILE A 105 4.61 -21.49 -3.97
C ILE A 105 5.46 -22.62 -3.37
N SER A 106 5.19 -23.87 -3.73
CA SER A 106 5.92 -25.06 -3.29
C SER A 106 5.59 -26.25 -4.19
N LEU A 107 6.41 -27.30 -4.16
CA LEU A 107 6.14 -28.56 -4.86
C LEU A 107 4.83 -29.20 -4.36
N ASP A 108 4.63 -29.22 -3.03
CA ASP A 108 3.38 -29.71 -2.42
C ASP A 108 2.15 -28.95 -2.92
N TRP A 109 2.26 -27.63 -3.10
CA TRP A 109 1.17 -26.83 -3.63
C TRP A 109 0.90 -27.19 -5.09
N LEU A 110 1.93 -27.40 -5.92
CA LEU A 110 1.77 -27.81 -7.31
C LEU A 110 1.07 -29.17 -7.43
N SER A 111 1.53 -30.18 -6.67
CA SER A 111 0.89 -31.50 -6.65
C SER A 111 -0.55 -31.43 -6.14
N MET A 112 -0.81 -30.62 -5.10
CA MET A 112 -2.16 -30.36 -4.61
C MET A 112 -3.03 -29.73 -5.69
N ALA A 113 -2.55 -28.68 -6.37
CA ALA A 113 -3.29 -27.98 -7.39
C ALA A 113 -3.62 -28.89 -8.57
N ALA A 114 -2.66 -29.70 -9.03
CA ALA A 114 -2.85 -30.68 -10.10
C ALA A 114 -3.98 -31.67 -9.80
N SER A 115 -4.08 -32.13 -8.54
CA SER A 115 -5.14 -33.06 -8.11
C SER A 115 -6.54 -32.42 -7.99
N HIS A 116 -6.66 -31.09 -8.11
CA HIS A 116 -7.92 -30.34 -7.99
C HIS A 116 -8.26 -29.58 -9.29
N LEU A 117 -7.58 -29.87 -10.39
CA LEU A 117 -7.94 -29.34 -11.70
C LEU A 117 -9.24 -30.02 -12.18
N GLU A 118 -10.12 -29.23 -12.77
CA GLU A 118 -11.32 -29.73 -13.47
C GLU A 118 -11.06 -29.75 -14.97
N GLU A 119 -11.09 -30.94 -15.59
CA GLU A 119 -10.77 -31.17 -17.01
C GLU A 119 -11.73 -30.46 -17.99
N ASN A 120 -12.94 -30.12 -17.54
CA ASN A 120 -13.95 -29.45 -18.35
C ASN A 120 -13.87 -27.91 -18.28
N LEU A 121 -12.88 -27.36 -17.59
CA LEU A 121 -12.61 -25.92 -17.49
C LEU A 121 -11.32 -25.56 -18.24
N GLU A 122 -11.10 -24.27 -18.44
CA GLU A 122 -9.83 -23.75 -18.95
C GLU A 122 -8.66 -24.16 -18.04
N MET A 123 -7.47 -24.30 -18.63
CA MET A 123 -6.24 -24.59 -17.87
C MET A 123 -6.02 -23.56 -16.77
N LEU A 124 -5.58 -24.02 -15.59
CA LEU A 124 -5.29 -23.12 -14.49
C LEU A 124 -4.08 -22.24 -14.84
N LYS A 125 -4.29 -20.92 -14.93
CA LYS A 125 -3.20 -19.97 -15.10
C LYS A 125 -2.37 -19.88 -13.83
N ILE A 126 -1.06 -20.12 -13.94
CA ILE A 126 -0.16 -20.08 -12.79
C ILE A 126 1.05 -19.18 -13.04
N HIS A 127 1.49 -18.52 -11.98
CA HIS A 127 2.83 -17.92 -11.92
C HIS A 127 3.68 -18.69 -10.90
N LEU A 128 4.87 -19.13 -11.30
CA LEU A 128 5.80 -19.81 -10.39
C LEU A 128 6.57 -18.78 -9.56
N LYS A 129 6.50 -18.89 -8.24
CA LYS A 129 7.32 -18.06 -7.37
C LYS A 129 8.56 -18.80 -6.92
N VAL A 130 9.72 -18.22 -7.15
CA VAL A 130 11.01 -18.72 -6.70
C VAL A 130 11.46 -17.93 -5.48
N ASP A 131 11.89 -18.62 -4.43
CA ASP A 131 12.49 -17.99 -3.26
C ASP A 131 13.99 -17.81 -3.45
N THR A 132 14.39 -16.58 -3.79
CA THR A 132 15.80 -16.24 -4.00
C THR A 132 16.49 -15.71 -2.75
N GLY A 133 15.78 -15.56 -1.62
CA GLY A 133 16.38 -15.02 -0.39
C GLY A 133 15.43 -14.27 0.55
N MET A 134 14.18 -13.99 0.16
CA MET A 134 13.21 -13.38 1.08
C MET A 134 12.67 -14.38 2.11
N ARG A 135 12.73 -15.69 1.80
CA ARG A 135 12.42 -16.79 2.73
C ARG A 135 11.01 -16.78 3.32
N ARG A 136 10.06 -16.14 2.63
CA ARG A 136 8.64 -16.11 3.04
C ARG A 136 7.83 -17.27 2.47
N ILE A 137 7.82 -17.38 1.14
CA ILE A 137 7.16 -18.43 0.34
C ILE A 137 7.81 -18.45 -1.05
N GLY A 138 7.83 -19.61 -1.70
CA GLY A 138 8.39 -19.83 -3.04
C GLY A 138 9.17 -21.14 -3.11
N ILE A 139 9.26 -21.68 -4.33
CA ILE A 139 10.07 -22.85 -4.69
C ILE A 139 11.53 -22.57 -4.37
N GLN A 140 12.22 -23.53 -3.76
CA GLN A 140 13.66 -23.42 -3.51
C GLN A 140 14.45 -23.55 -4.82
N LEU A 141 15.64 -22.96 -4.87
CA LEU A 141 16.44 -22.91 -6.12
C LEU A 141 16.76 -24.31 -6.68
N ASP A 142 16.96 -25.29 -5.81
CA ASP A 142 17.22 -26.70 -6.15
C ASP A 142 15.96 -27.50 -6.50
N GLU A 143 14.78 -26.93 -6.29
CA GLU A 143 13.47 -27.54 -6.62
C GLU A 143 12.90 -27.02 -7.95
N VAL A 144 13.55 -26.04 -8.60
CA VAL A 144 13.02 -25.36 -9.80
C VAL A 144 12.78 -26.34 -10.95
N ASP A 145 13.75 -27.19 -11.27
CA ASP A 145 13.62 -28.17 -12.36
C ASP A 145 12.45 -29.13 -12.12
N GLN A 146 12.29 -29.58 -10.88
CA GLN A 146 11.19 -30.44 -10.49
C GLN A 146 9.84 -29.72 -10.61
N ALA A 147 9.78 -28.45 -10.20
CA ALA A 147 8.58 -27.65 -10.32
C ALA A 147 8.18 -27.44 -11.79
N LEU A 148 9.14 -27.13 -12.66
CA LEU A 148 8.91 -26.99 -14.10
C LEU A 148 8.44 -28.30 -14.73
N GLY A 149 8.99 -29.45 -14.31
CA GLY A 149 8.51 -30.76 -14.74
C GLY A 149 7.04 -31.01 -14.37
N ILE A 150 6.66 -30.77 -13.11
CA ILE A 150 5.26 -30.89 -12.67
C ILE A 150 4.36 -29.94 -13.46
N ILE A 151 4.81 -28.73 -13.75
CA ILE A 151 4.03 -27.76 -14.53
C ILE A 151 3.79 -28.26 -15.96
N ALA A 152 4.80 -28.87 -16.58
CA ALA A 152 4.71 -29.39 -17.95
C ALA A 152 3.86 -30.67 -18.06
N ASP A 153 3.79 -31.47 -17.00
CA ASP A 153 3.08 -32.76 -16.97
C ASP A 153 1.56 -32.66 -16.68
N HIS A 154 1.05 -31.45 -16.40
CA HIS A 154 -0.34 -31.21 -16.00
C HIS A 154 -0.98 -30.04 -16.76
N ASP A 155 -2.31 -29.90 -16.68
CA ASP A 155 -3.11 -28.87 -17.38
C ASP A 155 -2.98 -27.46 -16.76
N PHE A 156 -1.74 -27.02 -16.58
CA PHE A 156 -1.40 -25.67 -16.16
C PHE A 156 -1.10 -24.79 -17.36
N SER A 157 -1.65 -23.58 -17.36
CA SER A 157 -1.19 -22.52 -18.25
C SER A 157 -0.09 -21.73 -17.54
N PHE A 158 1.17 -22.06 -17.81
CA PHE A 158 2.31 -21.38 -17.21
C PHE A 158 2.45 -19.96 -17.78
N LYS A 159 2.03 -18.95 -17.01
CA LYS A 159 1.95 -17.55 -17.47
C LYS A 159 3.12 -16.68 -17.03
N GLY A 160 3.83 -17.07 -15.98
CA GLY A 160 4.95 -16.26 -15.50
C GLY A 160 5.76 -16.89 -14.40
N ILE A 161 6.90 -16.28 -14.12
CA ILE A 161 7.81 -16.66 -13.04
C ILE A 161 8.33 -15.40 -12.34
N PHE A 162 8.49 -15.47 -11.02
CA PHE A 162 8.92 -14.32 -10.26
C PHE A 162 9.64 -14.62 -8.95
N THR A 163 10.36 -13.62 -8.48
CA THR A 163 10.82 -13.52 -7.09
C THR A 163 10.39 -12.19 -6.48
N HIS A 164 10.68 -12.00 -5.19
CA HIS A 164 10.50 -10.74 -4.51
C HIS A 164 11.75 -10.40 -3.69
N PHE A 165 12.28 -9.20 -3.91
CA PHE A 165 13.45 -8.71 -3.19
C PHE A 165 13.09 -8.30 -1.76
N ALA A 166 13.96 -8.66 -0.82
CA ALA A 166 13.80 -8.36 0.60
C ALA A 166 14.33 -6.96 0.98
N THR A 167 15.39 -6.50 0.30
CA THR A 167 16.19 -5.34 0.67
C THR A 167 16.48 -4.41 -0.51
N ALA A 168 15.55 -4.33 -1.46
CA ALA A 168 15.67 -3.45 -2.63
C ALA A 168 15.53 -1.95 -2.30
N ASP A 169 15.13 -1.65 -1.06
CA ASP A 169 14.93 -0.31 -0.51
C ASP A 169 16.06 0.11 0.46
N GLU A 170 17.15 -0.66 0.49
CA GLU A 170 18.37 -0.40 1.26
C GLU A 170 19.55 -0.02 0.35
N GLU A 171 20.40 0.90 0.82
CA GLU A 171 21.64 1.26 0.12
C GLU A 171 22.67 0.10 0.20
N ASN A 172 23.27 -0.27 -0.93
CA ASN A 172 24.38 -1.25 -1.01
C ASN A 172 24.09 -2.63 -0.38
N SER A 173 22.90 -3.21 -0.65
CA SER A 173 22.52 -4.49 -0.05
C SER A 173 23.17 -5.71 -0.73
N SER A 174 23.95 -6.48 0.04
CA SER A 174 24.55 -7.74 -0.44
C SER A 174 23.50 -8.82 -0.71
N LEU A 175 22.44 -8.88 0.11
CA LEU A 175 21.33 -9.80 -0.07
C LEU A 175 20.60 -9.53 -1.39
N PHE A 176 20.33 -8.26 -1.71
CA PHE A 176 19.70 -7.89 -2.98
C PHE A 176 20.51 -8.43 -4.17
N ASN A 177 21.83 -8.21 -4.17
CA ASN A 177 22.71 -8.72 -5.23
C ASN A 177 22.68 -10.25 -5.32
N GLN A 178 22.66 -10.97 -4.19
CA GLN A 178 22.52 -12.43 -4.19
C GLN A 178 21.19 -12.88 -4.77
N GLN A 179 20.08 -12.21 -4.42
CA GLN A 179 18.76 -12.50 -4.97
C GLN A 179 18.70 -12.29 -6.49
N VAL A 180 19.33 -11.24 -7.00
CA VAL A 180 19.43 -10.96 -8.44
C VAL A 180 20.20 -12.06 -9.17
N HIS A 181 21.37 -12.45 -8.65
CA HIS A 181 22.18 -13.52 -9.25
C HIS A 181 21.46 -14.88 -9.26
N ALA A 182 20.76 -15.20 -8.16
CA ALA A 182 19.97 -16.42 -8.06
C ALA A 182 18.83 -16.43 -9.09
N MET A 183 18.07 -15.33 -9.20
CA MET A 183 16.97 -15.24 -10.16
C MET A 183 17.47 -15.31 -11.62
N ASN A 184 18.57 -14.63 -11.95
CA ASN A 184 19.17 -14.69 -13.28
C ASN A 184 19.60 -16.10 -13.67
N SER A 185 20.06 -16.91 -12.70
CA SER A 185 20.41 -18.32 -12.95
C SER A 185 19.19 -19.16 -13.30
N VAL A 186 18.02 -18.85 -12.72
CA VAL A 186 16.75 -19.51 -13.04
C VAL A 186 16.20 -19.06 -14.39
N ILE A 187 16.20 -17.75 -14.66
CA ILE A 187 15.69 -17.20 -15.92
C ILE A 187 16.44 -17.77 -17.14
N LYS A 188 17.76 -17.99 -17.02
CA LYS A 188 18.57 -18.60 -18.08
C LYS A 188 18.15 -20.01 -18.48
N GLN A 189 17.37 -20.71 -17.64
CA GLN A 189 16.85 -22.05 -17.89
C GLN A 189 15.49 -22.02 -18.57
N LEU A 190 14.85 -20.84 -18.66
CA LEU A 190 13.56 -20.68 -19.33
C LEU A 190 13.77 -20.54 -20.83
N GLU A 191 13.23 -21.49 -21.59
CA GLU A 191 13.29 -21.48 -23.04
C GLU A 191 12.06 -20.82 -23.69
N ASP A 192 10.94 -20.73 -22.97
CA ASP A 192 9.67 -20.20 -23.48
C ASP A 192 9.58 -18.68 -23.29
N PRO A 193 9.66 -17.88 -24.38
CA PRO A 193 9.58 -16.42 -24.31
C PRO A 193 8.18 -15.89 -23.99
N SER A 194 7.14 -16.76 -23.94
CA SER A 194 5.79 -16.36 -23.57
C SER A 194 5.56 -16.30 -22.05
N VAL A 195 6.47 -16.88 -21.26
CA VAL A 195 6.43 -16.86 -19.80
C VAL A 195 6.92 -15.50 -19.31
N MET A 196 6.03 -14.73 -18.69
CA MET A 196 6.36 -13.41 -18.15
C MET A 196 7.32 -13.50 -16.95
N VAL A 197 8.47 -12.83 -17.04
CA VAL A 197 9.42 -12.66 -15.94
C VAL A 197 9.19 -11.33 -15.25
N HIS A 198 8.88 -11.34 -13.96
CA HIS A 198 8.70 -10.11 -13.20
C HIS A 198 9.39 -10.16 -11.84
N VAL A 199 10.40 -9.35 -11.58
CA VAL A 199 11.16 -9.38 -10.31
C VAL A 199 10.97 -8.12 -9.47
N SER A 200 10.73 -7.00 -10.14
CA SER A 200 10.74 -5.67 -9.56
C SER A 200 9.50 -5.36 -8.75
N ASN A 201 9.71 -4.90 -7.51
CA ASN A 201 8.70 -4.20 -6.72
C ASN A 201 8.85 -2.67 -6.93
N SER A 202 8.11 -1.85 -6.18
CA SER A 202 8.26 -0.38 -6.25
C SER A 202 9.69 0.10 -6.03
N ALA A 203 10.41 -0.44 -5.03
CA ALA A 203 11.79 -0.01 -4.74
C ALA A 203 12.75 -0.40 -5.86
N THR A 204 12.67 -1.64 -6.37
CA THR A 204 13.50 -2.09 -7.50
C THR A 204 13.20 -1.29 -8.76
N ALA A 205 11.93 -1.02 -9.08
CA ALA A 205 11.57 -0.24 -10.26
C ALA A 205 12.08 1.21 -10.20
N ILE A 206 12.27 1.76 -8.99
CA ILE A 206 12.83 3.10 -8.79
C ILE A 206 14.36 3.08 -8.85
N MET A 207 14.99 2.19 -8.08
CA MET A 207 16.44 2.21 -7.83
C MET A 207 17.25 1.38 -8.82
N HIS A 208 16.62 0.41 -9.47
CA HIS A 208 17.25 -0.57 -10.35
C HIS A 208 16.40 -0.78 -11.62
N PRO A 209 16.17 0.28 -12.43
CA PRO A 209 15.34 0.21 -13.63
C PRO A 209 15.84 -0.81 -14.68
N GLU A 210 17.12 -1.19 -14.62
CA GLU A 210 17.71 -2.26 -15.42
C GLU A 210 17.16 -3.67 -15.09
N LEU A 211 16.46 -3.83 -13.96
CA LEU A 211 15.84 -5.08 -13.50
C LEU A 211 14.32 -5.12 -13.71
N THR A 212 13.80 -4.33 -14.65
CA THR A 212 12.39 -4.30 -15.03
C THR A 212 11.89 -5.64 -15.60
N SER A 213 12.73 -6.34 -16.37
CA SER A 213 12.37 -7.58 -17.08
C SER A 213 11.11 -7.39 -17.94
N ASP A 214 10.14 -8.31 -17.92
CA ASP A 214 8.92 -8.21 -18.73
C ASP A 214 7.81 -7.42 -18.02
N ALA A 215 7.85 -7.37 -16.68
CA ALA A 215 6.91 -6.57 -15.91
C ALA A 215 7.41 -6.14 -14.52
N VAL A 216 6.93 -4.98 -14.07
CA VAL A 216 7.15 -4.45 -12.71
C VAL A 216 5.87 -4.50 -11.88
N ARG A 217 5.98 -4.86 -10.60
CA ARG A 217 4.86 -4.88 -9.65
C ARG A 217 4.89 -3.64 -8.77
N VAL A 218 4.09 -2.65 -9.11
CA VAL A 218 4.05 -1.36 -8.39
C VAL A 218 2.98 -1.42 -7.31
N GLY A 219 3.40 -1.31 -6.05
CA GLY A 219 2.53 -1.31 -4.88
C GLY A 219 2.51 0.04 -4.19
N ILE A 220 3.31 0.23 -3.15
CA ILE A 220 3.22 1.40 -2.28
C ILE A 220 3.36 2.74 -3.02
N SER A 221 4.22 2.79 -4.03
CA SER A 221 4.50 4.01 -4.79
C SER A 221 3.40 4.39 -5.77
N LEU A 222 2.49 3.46 -6.07
CA LEU A 222 1.23 3.78 -6.75
C LEU A 222 0.41 4.80 -5.96
N TYR A 223 0.50 4.75 -4.62
CA TYR A 223 -0.24 5.61 -3.70
C TYR A 223 0.53 6.86 -3.29
N GLY A 224 1.65 7.15 -3.94
CA GLY A 224 2.45 8.34 -3.66
C GLY A 224 3.34 8.24 -2.43
N ILE A 225 3.64 7.02 -2.00
CA ILE A 225 4.43 6.73 -0.80
C ILE A 225 5.75 6.07 -1.22
N ALA A 226 6.88 6.57 -0.71
CA ALA A 226 8.18 6.02 -0.99
C ALA A 226 8.35 4.69 -0.26
N PRO A 227 9.02 3.69 -0.86
CA PRO A 227 9.25 2.42 -0.21
C PRO A 227 10.09 2.51 1.06
N SER A 228 11.04 3.46 1.13
CA SER A 228 11.86 3.74 2.30
C SER A 228 12.37 5.19 2.26
N PRO A 229 12.91 5.72 3.38
CA PRO A 229 13.56 7.03 3.40
C PRO A 229 14.74 7.12 2.41
N TYR A 230 15.46 6.02 2.17
CA TYR A 230 16.54 5.96 1.20
C TYR A 230 16.01 6.16 -0.23
N VAL A 231 15.01 5.36 -0.62
CA VAL A 231 14.42 5.46 -1.96
C VAL A 231 13.82 6.84 -2.20
N GLY A 232 13.14 7.41 -1.20
CA GLY A 232 12.58 8.76 -1.29
C GLY A 232 13.63 9.87 -1.45
N GLN A 233 14.85 9.67 -0.95
CA GLN A 233 15.95 10.64 -1.08
C GLN A 233 16.65 10.56 -2.44
N GLU A 234 16.76 9.35 -3.01
CA GLU A 234 17.54 9.09 -4.21
C GLU A 234 16.71 9.04 -5.50
N MET A 235 15.38 8.93 -5.42
CA MET A 235 14.53 8.86 -6.61
C MET A 235 14.58 10.15 -7.46
N GLU A 236 14.63 9.98 -8.78
CA GLU A 236 14.75 11.10 -9.74
C GLU A 236 13.40 11.67 -10.22
N PHE A 237 12.30 11.31 -9.57
CA PHE A 237 10.96 11.77 -9.92
C PHE A 237 10.10 11.94 -8.69
N HIS A 238 9.01 12.68 -8.85
CA HIS A 238 8.08 12.94 -7.76
C HIS A 238 6.99 11.88 -7.76
N LEU A 239 6.67 11.34 -6.59
CA LEU A 239 5.40 10.67 -6.39
C LEU A 239 4.40 11.66 -5.80
N TYR A 240 3.16 11.47 -6.18
CA TYR A 240 2.00 12.29 -5.88
C TYR A 240 1.19 11.58 -4.77
N PRO A 241 1.23 12.02 -3.50
CA PRO A 241 0.49 11.41 -2.41
C PRO A 241 -1.00 11.35 -2.70
N ALA A 242 -1.57 10.15 -2.57
CA ALA A 242 -2.96 9.92 -2.93
C ALA A 242 -3.93 10.08 -1.76
N LEU A 243 -3.47 10.06 -0.50
CA LEU A 243 -4.31 10.08 0.68
C LEU A 243 -4.16 11.38 1.49
N SER A 244 -5.30 11.97 1.82
CA SER A 244 -5.45 13.04 2.79
C SER A 244 -6.44 12.59 3.88
N LEU A 245 -6.10 12.79 5.16
CA LEU A 245 -6.97 12.48 6.29
C LEU A 245 -7.43 13.78 6.95
N GLU A 246 -8.72 14.07 6.91
CA GLU A 246 -9.29 15.33 7.41
C GLU A 246 -10.49 15.11 8.34
N THR A 247 -10.72 16.10 9.21
CA THR A 247 -11.88 16.16 10.12
C THR A 247 -12.19 17.62 10.48
N GLU A 248 -13.10 17.83 11.43
CA GLU A 248 -13.45 19.14 11.95
C GLU A 248 -13.45 19.15 13.49
N ILE A 249 -13.25 20.32 14.07
CA ILE A 249 -13.38 20.51 15.52
C ILE A 249 -14.85 20.48 15.91
N VAL A 250 -15.24 19.53 16.76
CA VAL A 250 -16.64 19.37 17.22
C VAL A 250 -16.92 20.05 18.55
N HIS A 251 -15.89 20.42 19.31
CA HIS A 251 -16.03 21.11 20.59
C HIS A 251 -14.78 21.92 20.93
N VAL A 252 -14.97 23.14 21.44
CA VAL A 252 -13.90 24.05 21.85
C VAL A 252 -14.17 24.54 23.27
N LYS A 253 -13.21 24.36 24.16
CA LYS A 253 -13.28 24.86 25.54
C LYS A 253 -11.99 25.51 25.98
N LYS A 254 -12.09 26.41 26.96
CA LYS A 254 -10.92 26.92 27.68
C LYS A 254 -10.67 26.03 28.89
N VAL A 255 -9.44 25.58 29.07
CA VAL A 255 -8.97 24.76 30.20
C VAL A 255 -8.05 25.62 31.04
N LYS A 256 -8.25 25.62 32.36
CA LYS A 256 -7.44 26.43 33.29
C LYS A 256 -6.15 25.72 33.65
N ALA A 257 -5.13 26.51 34.03
CA ALA A 257 -3.89 25.96 34.56
C ALA A 257 -4.15 24.95 35.70
N GLY A 258 -3.49 23.78 35.63
CA GLY A 258 -3.61 22.69 36.61
C GLY A 258 -4.71 21.65 36.31
N GLU A 259 -5.70 21.98 35.48
CA GLU A 259 -6.75 21.05 35.08
C GLU A 259 -6.18 19.92 34.20
N ALA A 260 -6.66 18.69 34.45
CA ALA A 260 -6.19 17.50 33.75
C ALA A 260 -7.12 17.11 32.59
N LEU A 261 -6.57 16.46 31.57
CA LEU A 261 -7.30 16.00 30.39
C LEU A 261 -7.17 14.50 30.15
N SER A 262 -8.24 13.94 29.60
CA SER A 262 -8.35 12.55 29.13
C SER A 262 -8.14 11.48 30.22
N TYR A 263 -8.18 10.23 29.81
CA TYR A 263 -8.02 9.06 30.67
C TYR A 263 -6.66 9.07 31.38
N GLY A 264 -6.69 8.77 32.67
CA GLY A 264 -5.50 8.69 33.52
C GLY A 264 -4.86 10.05 33.85
N ALA A 265 -5.48 11.16 33.46
CA ALA A 265 -4.99 12.51 33.76
C ALA A 265 -3.51 12.73 33.38
N THR A 266 -3.07 12.13 32.27
CA THR A 266 -1.66 12.13 31.85
C THR A 266 -1.20 13.49 31.30
N TYR A 267 -2.13 14.37 31.01
CA TYR A 267 -1.87 15.75 30.60
C TYR A 267 -2.50 16.70 31.61
N ARG A 268 -1.74 17.73 31.99
CA ARG A 268 -2.22 18.84 32.82
C ARG A 268 -1.84 20.15 32.15
N ALA A 269 -2.81 21.04 32.02
CA ALA A 269 -2.61 22.35 31.42
C ALA A 269 -1.60 23.14 32.24
N ALA A 270 -0.46 23.52 31.66
CA ALA A 270 0.57 24.30 32.35
C ALA A 270 0.16 25.78 32.51
N ARG A 271 -0.78 26.23 31.68
CA ARG A 271 -1.36 27.58 31.66
C ARG A 271 -2.79 27.49 31.16
N ASP A 272 -3.53 28.59 31.29
CA ASP A 272 -4.80 28.74 30.58
C ASP A 272 -4.63 28.52 29.08
N GLU A 273 -5.37 27.59 28.50
CA GLU A 273 -5.24 27.25 27.07
C GLU A 273 -6.57 26.83 26.44
N TRP A 274 -6.64 26.94 25.12
CA TRP A 274 -7.79 26.49 24.35
C TRP A 274 -7.59 25.05 23.91
N VAL A 275 -8.61 24.23 24.06
CA VAL A 275 -8.59 22.82 23.70
C VAL A 275 -9.73 22.53 22.74
N GLY A 276 -9.38 21.98 21.58
CA GLY A 276 -10.31 21.44 20.59
C GLY A 276 -10.50 19.95 20.79
N THR A 277 -11.70 19.43 20.51
CA THR A 277 -11.99 17.99 20.41
C THR A 277 -12.29 17.65 18.95
N ILE A 278 -11.68 16.60 18.42
CA ILE A 278 -11.90 16.10 17.06
C ILE A 278 -12.47 14.67 17.09
N PRO A 279 -13.41 14.32 16.18
CA PRO A 279 -14.15 13.05 16.22
C PRO A 279 -13.43 11.90 15.49
N ILE A 280 -12.19 11.65 15.89
CA ILE A 280 -11.39 10.51 15.43
C ILE A 280 -10.60 9.90 16.60
N GLY A 281 -10.56 8.58 16.69
CA GLY A 281 -9.82 7.86 17.72
C GLY A 281 -9.24 6.55 17.26
N TYR A 282 -8.77 5.71 18.19
CA TYR A 282 -8.05 4.49 17.83
C TYR A 282 -8.91 3.44 17.12
N ALA A 283 -10.24 3.47 17.26
CA ALA A 283 -11.13 2.59 16.50
C ALA A 283 -11.27 3.00 15.03
N ASP A 284 -10.77 4.19 14.67
CA ASP A 284 -10.72 4.71 13.31
C ASP A 284 -9.34 4.53 12.66
N GLY A 285 -8.34 4.03 13.41
CA GLY A 285 -6.94 3.91 12.98
C GLY A 285 -6.02 4.98 13.58
N MET A 286 -6.55 5.92 14.37
CA MET A 286 -5.72 6.90 15.09
C MET A 286 -5.15 6.29 16.38
N LEU A 287 -4.14 5.46 16.24
CA LEU A 287 -3.58 4.67 17.34
C LEU A 287 -3.04 5.52 18.47
N ARG A 288 -3.05 4.97 19.69
CA ARG A 288 -2.64 5.68 20.91
C ARG A 288 -1.17 6.13 20.92
N GLY A 289 -0.31 5.50 20.12
CA GLY A 289 1.09 5.91 19.96
C GLY A 289 1.25 7.29 19.30
N LEU A 290 0.24 7.78 18.58
CA LEU A 290 0.22 9.13 18.00
C LEU A 290 -0.01 10.25 19.03
N GLN A 291 0.03 9.94 20.33
CA GLN A 291 -0.02 10.98 21.35
C GLN A 291 1.15 11.96 21.17
N GLY A 292 0.84 13.26 21.13
CA GLY A 292 1.82 14.31 20.87
C GLY A 292 2.16 14.54 19.39
N GLN A 293 1.59 13.76 18.46
CA GLN A 293 1.66 14.08 17.03
C GLN A 293 0.95 15.40 16.75
N ASP A 294 1.45 16.15 15.77
CA ASP A 294 0.81 17.38 15.30
C ASP A 294 -0.27 17.10 14.26
N VAL A 295 -1.34 17.91 14.32
CA VAL A 295 -2.32 18.11 13.24
C VAL A 295 -2.24 19.56 12.76
N LEU A 296 -2.87 19.91 11.65
CA LEU A 296 -2.98 21.31 11.20
C LEU A 296 -4.35 21.88 11.50
N VAL A 297 -4.36 23.07 12.10
CA VAL A 297 -5.55 23.91 12.25
C VAL A 297 -5.19 25.32 11.81
N ASN A 298 -5.92 25.89 10.84
CA ASN A 298 -5.59 27.19 10.23
C ASN A 298 -4.14 27.29 9.72
N GLY A 299 -3.60 26.19 9.17
CA GLY A 299 -2.24 26.10 8.66
C GLY A 299 -1.16 26.16 9.75
N GLN A 300 -1.52 25.84 11.01
CA GLN A 300 -0.59 25.78 12.14
C GLN A 300 -0.54 24.38 12.75
N ARG A 301 0.67 23.87 12.97
CA ARG A 301 0.91 22.63 13.70
C ARG A 301 0.41 22.74 15.14
N THR A 302 -0.47 21.82 15.50
CA THR A 302 -1.28 21.82 16.71
C THR A 302 -1.17 20.42 17.34
N PRO A 303 -0.56 20.28 18.53
CA PRO A 303 -0.28 18.96 19.07
C PRO A 303 -1.51 18.30 19.67
N ILE A 304 -1.59 16.98 19.54
CA ILE A 304 -2.54 16.13 20.26
C ILE A 304 -2.12 16.04 21.72
N ILE A 305 -3.05 16.34 22.62
CA ILE A 305 -2.83 16.37 24.07
C ILE A 305 -3.76 15.40 24.81
N GLY A 306 -3.27 14.90 25.95
CA GLY A 306 -3.95 13.82 26.67
C GLY A 306 -3.94 12.51 25.87
N ARG A 307 -4.58 11.47 26.39
CA ARG A 307 -4.69 10.19 25.69
C ARG A 307 -5.72 10.29 24.56
N ILE A 308 -5.39 9.65 23.43
CA ILE A 308 -6.34 9.39 22.35
C ILE A 308 -7.38 8.38 22.85
N CYS A 309 -8.67 8.70 22.68
CA CYS A 309 -9.80 7.84 23.06
C CYS A 309 -10.21 6.94 21.89
N MET A 310 -11.25 6.12 22.11
CA MET A 310 -11.73 5.19 21.08
C MET A 310 -12.21 5.90 19.82
N ASP A 311 -12.95 7.01 20.00
CA ASP A 311 -13.64 7.69 18.90
C ASP A 311 -13.29 9.18 18.75
N GLN A 312 -12.46 9.72 19.66
CA GLN A 312 -12.13 11.15 19.74
C GLN A 312 -10.73 11.40 20.32
N CYS A 313 -10.16 12.56 20.04
CA CYS A 313 -8.98 13.05 20.75
C CYS A 313 -9.00 14.59 20.88
N MET A 314 -8.09 15.11 21.71
CA MET A 314 -8.02 16.53 22.02
C MET A 314 -6.74 17.13 21.47
N ILE A 315 -6.82 18.37 21.01
CA ILE A 315 -5.72 19.13 20.44
C ILE A 315 -5.58 20.48 21.15
N ARG A 316 -4.33 20.94 21.35
CA ARG A 316 -4.04 22.20 22.02
C ARG A 316 -4.02 23.35 21.03
N LEU A 317 -5.04 24.21 21.07
CA LEU A 317 -5.21 25.34 20.16
C LEU A 317 -4.43 26.58 20.63
N SER A 318 -3.85 27.31 19.68
CA SER A 318 -3.16 28.59 19.95
C SER A 318 -4.11 29.72 20.35
N LYS A 319 -5.37 29.66 19.87
CA LYS A 319 -6.44 30.62 20.15
C LYS A 319 -7.80 29.91 20.09
N LYS A 320 -8.87 30.61 20.51
CA LYS A 320 -10.24 30.13 20.28
C LYS A 320 -10.51 30.08 18.77
N VAL A 321 -11.09 28.98 18.31
CA VAL A 321 -11.58 28.77 16.94
C VAL A 321 -13.06 28.37 17.00
N PRO A 322 -13.84 28.54 15.92
CA PRO A 322 -15.21 28.06 15.87
C PRO A 322 -15.29 26.52 15.83
N VAL A 323 -16.41 25.96 16.28
CA VAL A 323 -16.78 24.57 15.96
C VAL A 323 -17.03 24.48 14.44
N GLY A 324 -16.61 23.37 13.83
CA GLY A 324 -16.59 23.19 12.37
C GLY A 324 -15.28 23.63 11.71
N GLU A 325 -14.33 24.19 12.47
CA GLU A 325 -13.01 24.51 11.93
C GLU A 325 -12.31 23.25 11.41
N LYS A 326 -11.75 23.32 10.20
CA LYS A 326 -11.14 22.16 9.52
C LYS A 326 -9.81 21.79 10.16
N VAL A 327 -9.59 20.49 10.28
CA VAL A 327 -8.36 19.90 10.83
C VAL A 327 -7.78 18.92 9.82
N GLN A 328 -6.52 19.13 9.46
CA GLN A 328 -5.76 18.21 8.61
C GLN A 328 -4.90 17.29 9.48
N LEU A 329 -5.10 15.98 9.37
CA LEU A 329 -4.33 14.99 10.13
C LEU A 329 -3.14 14.44 9.34
N ILE A 330 -3.32 14.17 8.05
CA ILE A 330 -2.30 13.80 7.07
C ILE A 330 -2.64 14.56 5.80
N GLY A 331 -1.71 15.33 5.23
CA GLY A 331 -1.96 16.20 4.08
C GLY A 331 -1.61 17.66 4.36
N ARG A 332 -2.06 18.57 3.48
CA ARG A 332 -1.67 19.99 3.49
C ARG A 332 -2.78 20.91 3.99
N GLN A 333 -2.41 21.96 4.72
CA GLN A 333 -3.28 23.08 5.04
C GLN A 333 -2.45 24.39 4.99
N GLY A 334 -2.73 25.26 4.02
CA GLY A 334 -1.89 26.43 3.77
C GLY A 334 -0.46 26.05 3.37
N GLU A 335 0.54 26.68 3.97
CA GLU A 335 1.97 26.38 3.73
C GLU A 335 2.53 25.26 4.62
N GLN A 336 1.68 24.59 5.39
CA GLN A 336 2.09 23.49 6.26
C GLN A 336 1.51 22.16 5.76
N GLN A 337 2.22 21.08 6.09
CA GLN A 337 1.85 19.71 5.73
C GLN A 337 2.19 18.77 6.88
N ILE A 338 1.36 17.73 7.06
CA ILE A 338 1.70 16.55 7.86
C ILE A 338 1.92 15.39 6.90
N PHE A 339 3.14 14.84 6.88
CA PHE A 339 3.45 13.67 6.05
C PHE A 339 2.97 12.38 6.71
N ILE A 340 2.70 11.37 5.88
CA ILE A 340 2.33 10.04 6.39
C ILE A 340 3.50 9.38 7.14
N ASP A 341 4.74 9.69 6.73
CA ASP A 341 5.98 9.26 7.37
C ASP A 341 6.09 9.76 8.81
N GLU A 342 5.58 10.96 9.13
CA GLU A 342 5.57 11.47 10.51
C GLU A 342 4.74 10.55 11.43
N TRP A 343 3.63 10.01 10.94
CA TRP A 343 2.82 9.05 11.68
C TRP A 343 3.53 7.70 11.83
N ALA A 344 4.21 7.24 10.77
CA ALA A 344 4.99 6.01 10.80
C ALA A 344 6.14 6.09 11.80
N ASP A 345 6.92 7.17 11.77
CA ASP A 345 8.02 7.43 12.72
C ASP A 345 7.51 7.47 14.16
N ARG A 346 6.38 8.16 14.40
CA ARG A 346 5.78 8.27 15.73
C ARG A 346 5.26 6.93 16.26
N LEU A 347 4.85 6.04 15.37
CA LEU A 347 4.35 4.70 15.69
C LEU A 347 5.44 3.61 15.64
N GLU A 348 6.69 3.98 15.34
CA GLU A 348 7.81 3.04 15.18
C GLU A 348 7.48 1.93 14.15
N THR A 349 6.88 2.33 13.03
CA THR A 349 6.48 1.46 11.92
C THR A 349 6.91 2.08 10.59
N ILE A 350 6.40 1.54 9.48
CA ILE A 350 6.63 2.01 8.12
C ILE A 350 5.37 2.69 7.54
N PRO A 351 5.52 3.61 6.58
CA PRO A 351 4.40 4.31 5.93
C PRO A 351 3.31 3.40 5.32
N TYR A 352 3.66 2.15 5.00
CA TYR A 352 2.74 1.15 4.47
C TYR A 352 1.59 0.81 5.42
N GLU A 353 1.85 0.80 6.73
CA GLU A 353 0.86 0.40 7.72
C GLU A 353 -0.20 1.48 7.94
N ILE A 354 0.19 2.75 7.85
CA ILE A 354 -0.65 3.90 8.19
C ILE A 354 -1.99 3.94 7.42
N PRO A 355 -2.04 3.80 6.08
CA PRO A 355 -3.33 3.80 5.40
C PRO A 355 -4.10 2.48 5.61
N CYS A 356 -3.41 1.36 5.85
CA CYS A 356 -4.01 0.05 6.07
C CYS A 356 -4.74 -0.05 7.43
N ILE A 357 -4.28 0.66 8.46
CA ILE A 357 -4.92 0.67 9.79
C ILE A 357 -6.18 1.55 9.85
N LEU A 358 -6.42 2.41 8.86
CA LEU A 358 -7.63 3.23 8.80
C LEU A 358 -8.84 2.35 8.55
N THR A 359 -9.70 2.23 9.55
CA THR A 359 -10.83 1.28 9.50
C THR A 359 -11.95 1.77 8.57
N LYS A 360 -12.90 0.88 8.26
CA LYS A 360 -14.09 1.21 7.44
C LYS A 360 -14.99 2.29 8.07
N ARG A 361 -14.79 2.63 9.34
CA ARG A 361 -15.46 3.75 10.02
C ARG A 361 -15.02 5.12 9.48
N VAL A 362 -13.83 5.20 8.90
CA VAL A 362 -13.35 6.38 8.17
C VAL A 362 -13.76 6.22 6.70
N PRO A 363 -14.77 6.95 6.23
CA PRO A 363 -15.19 6.85 4.85
C PRO A 363 -14.10 7.34 3.90
N ARG A 364 -13.97 6.66 2.76
CA ARG A 364 -13.14 7.12 1.65
C ARG A 364 -14.00 7.96 0.71
N VAL A 365 -13.51 9.15 0.39
CA VAL A 365 -14.11 10.07 -0.58
C VAL A 365 -13.14 10.22 -1.73
N TYR A 366 -13.56 9.89 -2.94
CA TYR A 366 -12.70 9.90 -4.11
C TYR A 366 -12.77 11.25 -4.82
N SER A 367 -11.60 11.76 -5.21
CA SER A 367 -11.42 13.03 -5.91
C SER A 367 -10.72 12.79 -7.24
N GLU A 368 -11.24 13.42 -8.29
CA GLU A 368 -10.60 13.52 -9.61
C GLU A 368 -9.64 14.72 -9.70
N SER A 369 -9.28 15.33 -8.56
CA SER A 369 -8.30 16.41 -8.51
C SER A 369 -6.95 15.91 -8.02
N ALA A 370 -5.90 16.41 -8.66
CA ALA A 370 -4.51 16.26 -8.25
C ALA A 370 -4.08 17.31 -7.21
N GLU A 371 -4.94 18.20 -6.71
CA GLU A 371 -4.56 19.22 -5.70
C GLU A 371 -4.13 18.61 -4.36
N VAL A 372 -4.55 17.38 -4.05
CA VAL A 372 -4.03 16.61 -2.92
C VAL A 372 -2.56 16.22 -3.12
N SER A 373 -2.01 16.42 -4.32
CA SER A 373 -0.91 15.62 -4.85
C SER A 373 0.32 16.41 -5.34
N ASP A 374 0.30 17.75 -5.38
CA ASP A 374 1.47 18.59 -5.72
C ASP A 374 2.57 18.57 -4.64
N LEU A 375 2.89 17.40 -4.11
CA LEU A 375 3.76 17.19 -2.97
C LEU A 375 5.00 16.44 -3.44
N SER A 376 6.16 17.08 -3.33
CA SER A 376 7.44 16.39 -3.39
C SER A 376 7.76 15.73 -2.05
N PHE A 377 8.55 14.66 -2.09
CA PHE A 377 9.25 14.21 -0.89
C PHE A 377 10.17 15.33 -0.44
N HIS A 378 10.00 15.78 0.79
CA HIS A 378 11.04 16.58 1.39
C HIS A 378 12.14 15.64 1.88
N LYS A 379 13.38 15.94 1.50
CA LYS A 379 14.55 15.45 2.24
C LYS A 379 14.30 15.78 3.71
N LEU A 380 14.21 14.76 4.56
CA LEU A 380 14.35 14.96 6.00
C LEU A 380 15.62 15.79 6.18
N ASP A 381 15.50 16.96 6.80
CA ASP A 381 16.68 17.70 7.24
C ASP A 381 17.49 16.72 8.11
N LYS A 382 18.64 16.29 7.59
CA LYS A 382 19.59 15.51 8.38
C LYS A 382 19.87 16.34 9.62
N MET A 383 19.52 15.82 10.80
CA MET A 383 20.15 16.30 12.03
C MET A 383 21.64 15.99 11.89
N VAL A 384 22.38 16.99 11.42
CA VAL A 384 23.83 17.00 11.42
C VAL A 384 24.25 16.87 12.88
N ARG A 385 25.03 15.83 13.18
CA ARG A 385 25.73 15.74 14.46
C ARG A 385 26.98 16.58 14.43
#